data_AF-A0A2E1YEG7-F1
#
_entry.id   AF-A0A2E1YEG7-F1
#
_cell.length_a   1.000
_cell.length_b   1.000
_cell.length_c   1.000
_cell.angle_alpha   90.00
_cell.angle_beta   90.00
_cell.angle_gamma   90.00
#
_symmetry.space_group_name_H-M   'P 1'
#
loop_
_entity.id
_entity.type
_entity.pdbx_description
1 polymer ?
#
loop_
_entity_poly.entity_id
_entity_poly.type
_entity_poly.pdbx_seq_one_letter_code
_entity_poly.pdbx_strand_id
1 'polypeptide(L)' 'MTQIYAHRGASRVLKENTLEAFKHAETLGAGWVELDVWLSKDSILTVHHDLIVE' A
#
# COMPACT_ATOMS: atom_id res chain seq x y z
N MET A 1 16.54 15.85 7.94
CA MET A 1 16.36 14.84 6.88
C MET A 1 14.87 14.75 6.56
N THR A 2 14.52 14.58 5.29
CA THR A 2 13.13 14.39 4.86
C THR A 2 12.76 12.92 4.98
N GLN A 3 11.60 12.61 5.55
CA GLN A 3 11.08 11.24 5.58
C GLN A 3 10.26 10.96 4.33
N ILE A 4 10.43 9.79 3.73
CA ILE A 4 9.70 9.35 2.53
C ILE A 4 8.74 8.25 2.92
N TYR A 5 7.45 8.48 2.63
CA TYR A 5 6.36 7.52 2.80
C TYR A 5 5.84 7.15 1.41
N ALA A 6 5.94 5.87 1.06
CA ALA A 6 5.47 5.38 -0.22
C ALA A 6 3.96 5.18 -0.18
N HIS A 7 3.22 6.13 -0.76
CA HIS A 7 1.75 6.12 -0.86
C HIS A 7 1.28 4.88 -1.62
N ARG A 8 0.69 3.94 -0.86
CA ARG A 8 0.23 2.61 -1.30
C ARG A 8 1.33 1.75 -1.93
N GLY A 9 2.56 1.93 -1.48
CA GLY A 9 3.77 1.32 -2.06
C GLY A 9 4.27 2.06 -3.31
N ALA A 10 5.00 1.37 -4.17
CA ALA A 10 5.45 1.89 -5.46
C ALA A 10 4.32 1.93 -6.51
N SER A 11 3.17 2.50 -6.14
CA SER A 11 1.88 2.50 -6.85
C SER A 11 1.93 3.07 -8.27
N ARG A 12 2.95 3.86 -8.60
CA ARG A 12 3.14 4.40 -9.95
C ARG A 12 3.69 3.38 -10.95
N VAL A 13 4.33 2.30 -10.50
CA VAL A 13 4.97 1.29 -11.36
C VAL A 13 4.48 -0.12 -11.11
N LEU A 14 3.89 -0.38 -9.94
CA LEU A 14 3.31 -1.67 -9.57
C LEU A 14 1.89 -1.46 -9.05
N LYS A 15 1.10 -2.53 -9.03
CA LYS A 15 -0.26 -2.48 -8.47
C LYS A 15 -0.19 -2.04 -7.01
N GLU A 16 -0.89 -0.96 -6.70
CA GLU A 16 -0.95 -0.37 -5.36
C GLU A 16 -1.43 -1.38 -4.30
N ASN A 17 -1.10 -1.12 -3.03
CA ASN A 17 -1.61 -1.90 -1.90
C ASN A 17 -1.29 -3.41 -2.01
N THR A 18 -0.17 -3.75 -2.67
CA THR A 18 0.36 -5.12 -2.78
C THR A 18 1.71 -5.27 -2.08
N LEU A 19 2.02 -6.49 -1.64
CA LEU A 19 3.34 -6.80 -1.07
C LEU A 19 4.48 -6.53 -2.05
N GLU A 20 4.24 -6.68 -3.35
CA GLU A 20 5.24 -6.38 -4.39
C GLU A 20 5.52 -4.88 -4.46
N ALA A 21 4.49 -4.04 -4.48
CA ALA A 21 4.65 -2.59 -4.47
C ALA A 21 5.34 -2.09 -3.19
N PHE A 22 5.05 -2.71 -2.03
CA PHE A 22 5.71 -2.36 -0.77
C PHE A 22 7.20 -2.72 -0.77
N LYS A 23 7.54 -3.94 -1.20
CA LYS A 23 8.95 -4.37 -1.34
C LYS A 23 9.69 -3.51 -2.34
N HIS A 24 9.07 -3.16 -3.46
CA HIS A 24 9.72 -2.30 -4.45
C HIS A 24 9.95 -0.88 -3.91
N ALA A 25 9.01 -0.31 -3.15
CA ALA A 25 9.20 0.99 -2.51
C ALA A 25 10.42 1.01 -1.56
N GLU A 26 10.67 -0.06 -0.81
CA GLU A 26 11.88 -0.21 -0.01
C GLU A 26 13.15 -0.16 -0.88
N THR A 27 13.17 -0.88 -2.03
CA THR A 27 14.31 -0.84 -2.96
C THR A 27 14.55 0.54 -3.58
N LEU A 28 13.52 1.41 -3.62
CA LEU A 28 13.61 2.79 -4.08
C LEU A 28 14.02 3.78 -2.97
N GLY A 29 14.25 3.31 -1.74
CA GLY A 29 14.72 4.12 -0.62
C GLY A 29 13.61 4.76 0.23
N ALA A 30 12.36 4.30 0.11
CA ALA A 30 11.31 4.72 1.04
C ALA A 30 11.58 4.12 2.43
N GLY A 31 11.52 4.97 3.47
CA GLY A 31 11.66 4.51 4.85
C GLY A 31 10.36 3.96 5.45
N TRP A 32 9.23 4.29 4.81
CA TRP A 32 7.90 3.89 5.23
C TRP A 32 7.03 3.54 4.02
N VAL A 33 6.05 2.68 4.23
CA VAL A 33 4.93 2.46 3.31
C VAL A 33 3.65 2.98 3.95
N GLU A 34 2.81 3.60 3.15
CA GLU A 34 1.43 3.93 3.52
C GLU A 34 0.50 2.91 2.85
N LEU A 35 -0.64 2.62 3.49
CA LEU A 35 -1.64 1.68 3.01
C LEU A 35 -3.03 2.06 3.53
N ASP A 36 -4.05 1.58 2.82
CA ASP A 36 -5.46 1.77 3.16
C ASP A 36 -6.04 0.47 3.73
N VAL A 37 -6.90 0.55 4.76
CA VAL A 37 -7.51 -0.64 5.39
C VAL A 37 -9.02 -0.49 5.46
N TRP A 38 -9.71 -1.56 5.06
CA TRP A 38 -11.14 -1.76 5.29
C TRP A 38 -11.38 -3.01 6.14
N LEU A 39 -12.49 -3.03 6.88
CA LEU A 39 -12.99 -4.23 7.55
C LEU A 39 -14.03 -4.91 6.65
N SER A 40 -13.79 -6.18 6.31
CA SER A 40 -14.74 -6.97 5.53
C SER A 40 -15.98 -7.35 6.34
N LYS A 41 -17.03 -7.84 5.65
CA LYS A 41 -18.25 -8.38 6.30
C LYS A 41 -17.96 -9.56 7.21
N ASP A 42 -16.93 -10.34 6.90
CA ASP A 42 -16.47 -11.47 7.69
C ASP A 42 -15.48 -11.06 8.80
N SER A 43 -15.40 -9.76 9.10
CA SER A 43 -14.50 -9.18 10.12
C SER A 43 -13.01 -9.41 9.86
N ILE A 44 -12.62 -9.45 8.58
CA ILE A 44 -11.20 -9.56 8.16
C ILE A 44 -10.71 -8.20 7.71
N LEU A 45 -9.54 -7.78 8.21
CA LEU A 45 -8.88 -6.57 7.73
C LEU A 45 -8.31 -6.80 6.33
N THR A 46 -8.68 -5.93 5.39
CA THR A 46 -8.27 -6.00 3.99
C THR A 46 -7.55 -4.72 3.60
N VAL A 47 -6.45 -4.86 2.86
CA VAL A 47 -5.68 -3.74 2.33
C VAL A 47 -6.16 -3.41 0.93
N HIS A 48 -6.90 -2.32 0.79
CA HIS A 48 -7.45 -1.83 -0.47
C HIS A 48 -7.87 -0.36 -0.32
N HIS A 49 -7.70 0.44 -1.36
CA HIS A 49 -8.07 1.85 -1.28
C HIS A 49 -9.57 2.06 -1.41
N ASP A 50 -10.15 1.62 -2.54
CA ASP A 50 -11.56 1.87 -2.82
C ASP A 50 -12.47 1.03 -1.91
N LEU A 51 -13.68 1.50 -1.68
CA LEU A 51 -14.65 0.79 -0.85
C LEU A 51 -15.19 -0.48 -1.54
N ILE A 52 -15.14 -0.52 -2.87
CA ILE A 52 -15.75 -1.55 -3.71
C ILE A 52 -14.67 -2.12 -4.64
N VAL A 53 -14.56 -3.44 -4.70
CA VAL A 53 -13.71 -4.16 -5.65
C VAL A 53 -14.60 -4.59 -6.82
N GLU A 54 -14.19 -4.29 -8.04
CA GLU A 54 -14.82 -4.80 -9.27
C GLU A 54 -14.33 -6.21 -9.65
#